data_AF-A0A5C3QKC5-F1
#
_entry.id   AF-A0A5C3QKC5-F1
#
_cell.length_a   1.000
_cell.length_b   1.000
_cell.length_c   1.000
_cell.angle_alpha   90.00
_cell.angle_beta   90.00
_cell.angle_gamma   90.00
#
_symmetry.space_group_name_H-M   'P 1'
#
loop_
_entity.id
_entity.type
_entity.pdbx_description
1 polymer ?
#
loop_
_entity_poly.entity_id
_entity_poly.type
_entity_poly.pdbx_seq_one_letter_code
_entity_poly.pdbx_strand_id
1 'polypeptide(L)'
;CPYCSWIQKNRRAPDFKRHLKTHTRSAADRERKGYVCKGYEVGSEKGRGLMQGDGTDVVLVLGEGGEERVGGCGKSFSRGDALKRHLDNPNIPCVG
;
A
#
# COMPACT_ATOMS: atom_id res chain seq x y z
N CYS A 1 10.02 -0.08 -25.71
CA CYS A 1 9.57 -1.40 -25.21
C CYS A 1 8.81 -2.06 -26.35
N PRO A 2 8.82 -3.39 -26.55
CA PRO A 2 8.05 -4.01 -27.63
C PRO A 2 6.53 -3.87 -27.47
N TYR A 3 6.03 -3.57 -26.26
CA TYR A 3 4.60 -3.43 -25.95
C TYR A 3 4.15 -1.98 -25.73
N CYS A 4 5.07 -1.00 -25.70
CA CYS A 4 4.73 0.41 -25.59
C CYS A 4 5.87 1.36 -26.00
N SER A 5 5.53 2.63 -26.19
CA SER A 5 6.44 3.72 -26.55
C SER A 5 7.45 4.11 -25.45
N TRP A 6 7.50 3.39 -24.32
CA TRP A 6 8.48 3.66 -23.28
C TRP A 6 9.90 3.28 -23.71
N ILE A 7 10.84 4.22 -23.56
CA ILE A 7 12.25 4.05 -23.88
C ILE A 7 13.04 4.09 -22.58
N GLN A 8 13.82 3.04 -22.31
CA GLN A 8 14.70 3.02 -21.14
C GLN A 8 15.87 3.99 -21.35
N LYS A 9 15.95 5.04 -20.53
CA LYS A 9 17.04 6.03 -20.59
C LYS A 9 18.36 5.51 -20.02
N ASN A 10 18.29 4.57 -19.07
CA ASN A 10 19.47 3.93 -18.49
C ASN A 10 19.76 2.58 -19.17
N ARG A 11 20.95 2.00 -19.02
CA ARG A 11 21.28 0.68 -19.60
C ARG A 11 21.12 -0.48 -18.61
N ARG A 12 20.36 -0.27 -17.53
CA ARG A 12 20.21 -1.26 -16.45
C ARG A 12 19.15 -2.29 -16.82
N ALA A 13 19.58 -3.52 -17.09
CA ALA A 13 18.67 -4.63 -17.36
C ALA A 13 17.57 -4.87 -16.28
N PRO A 14 17.82 -4.64 -14.97
CA PRO A 14 16.76 -4.76 -13.96
C PRO A 14 15.58 -3.81 -14.16
N ASP A 15 15.82 -2.60 -14.62
CA ASP A 15 14.78 -1.61 -14.87
C ASP A 15 13.92 -2.02 -16.06
N PHE A 16 14.54 -2.58 -17.10
CA PHE A 16 13.87 -3.06 -18.30
C PHE A 16 12.99 -4.26 -17.99
N LYS A 17 13.52 -5.22 -17.23
CA LYS A 17 12.76 -6.38 -16.75
C LYS A 17 11.58 -5.97 -15.88
N ARG A 18 11.75 -4.96 -15.01
CA ARG A 18 10.65 -4.41 -14.20
C ARG A 18 9.58 -3.78 -15.07
N HIS A 19 9.97 -3.01 -16.08
CA HIS A 19 9.05 -2.40 -17.03
C HIS A 19 8.26 -3.46 -17.81
N LEU A 20 8.92 -4.49 -18.32
CA LEU A 20 8.28 -5.58 -19.05
C LEU A 20 7.22 -6.31 -18.20
N LYS A 21 7.52 -6.51 -16.91
CA LYS A 21 6.55 -7.10 -15.95
C LYS A 21 5.26 -6.29 -15.83
N THR A 22 5.25 -4.99 -16.11
CA THR A 22 4.00 -4.20 -16.10
C THR A 22 3.03 -4.64 -17.20
N HIS A 23 3.55 -5.09 -18.34
CA HIS A 23 2.73 -5.61 -19.44
C HIS A 23 2.22 -7.03 -19.18
N THR A 24 3.02 -7.87 -18.52
CA THR A 24 2.69 -9.28 -18.29
C THR A 24 1.95 -9.53 -16.97
N ARG A 25 1.72 -8.51 -16.16
CA ARG A 25 0.89 -8.62 -14.94
C ARG A 25 -0.56 -8.85 -15.33
N SER A 26 -1.10 -10.02 -14.95
CA SER A 26 -2.51 -10.35 -15.09
C SER A 26 -3.39 -9.36 -14.31
N ALA A 27 -4.64 -9.15 -14.72
CA ALA A 27 -5.60 -8.35 -13.96
C ALA A 27 -5.81 -8.92 -12.54
N ALA A 28 -5.83 -10.25 -12.42
CA ALA A 28 -5.91 -10.95 -11.15
C ALA A 28 -4.70 -10.69 -10.21
N ASP A 29 -3.48 -10.52 -10.74
CA ASP A 29 -2.30 -10.12 -9.95
C ASP A 29 -2.37 -8.65 -9.51
N ARG A 30 -3.09 -7.79 -10.23
CA ARG A 30 -3.31 -6.39 -9.83
C ARG A 30 -4.27 -6.30 -8.64
N GLU A 31 -5.28 -7.16 -8.59
CA GLU A 31 -6.27 -7.20 -7.50
C GLU A 31 -5.77 -7.98 -6.28
N ARG A 32 -5.17 -9.17 -6.43
CA ARG A 32 -4.81 -10.04 -5.30
C ARG A 32 -3.54 -9.65 -4.52
N LYS A 33 -2.71 -8.76 -5.05
CA LYS A 33 -1.48 -8.27 -4.40
C LYS A 33 -1.44 -6.74 -4.32
N GLY A 34 -2.60 -6.11 -4.24
CA GLY A 34 -2.69 -4.69 -3.97
C GLY A 34 -2.06 -4.39 -2.61
N TYR A 35 -0.96 -3.65 -2.61
CA TYR A 35 -0.40 -3.12 -1.37
C TYR A 35 -1.35 -2.02 -0.92
N VAL A 36 -2.36 -2.36 -0.12
CA VAL A 36 -3.34 -1.41 0.39
C VAL A 36 -2.93 -0.98 1.78
N CYS A 37 -3.04 0.31 2.04
CA CYS A 37 -2.94 0.85 3.38
C CYS A 37 -4.20 0.49 4.17
N LYS A 38 -4.08 -0.52 5.04
CA LYS A 38 -5.17 -1.12 5.82
C LYS A 38 -5.27 -0.59 7.25
N GLY A 39 -4.39 0.30 7.68
CA GLY A 39 -4.34 0.73 9.07
C GLY A 39 -3.69 -0.31 9.99
N TYR A 40 -3.78 -0.04 11.29
CA TYR A 40 -3.25 -0.89 12.35
C TYR A 40 -4.33 -1.83 12.89
N GLU A 41 -3.95 -3.02 13.35
CA GLU A 41 -4.88 -3.87 14.09
C GLU A 41 -5.27 -3.20 15.41
N VAL A 42 -6.55 -3.23 15.77
CA VAL A 42 -7.06 -2.64 17.02
C VAL A 42 -6.35 -3.22 18.24
N GLY A 43 -5.95 -4.50 18.18
CA GLY A 43 -5.21 -5.16 19.25
C GLY A 43 -3.73 -4.73 19.39
N SER A 44 -3.15 -4.06 18.39
CA SER A 44 -1.75 -3.63 18.40
C SER A 44 -1.54 -2.39 19.30
N GLU A 45 -0.32 -2.18 19.79
CA GLU A 45 0.03 -1.00 20.61
C GLU A 45 -0.35 0.32 19.94
N LYS A 46 -0.05 0.44 18.64
CA LYS A 46 -0.41 1.61 17.83
C LYS A 46 -1.92 1.74 17.64
N GLY A 47 -2.63 0.64 17.39
CA GLY A 47 -4.08 0.65 17.25
C GLY A 47 -4.80 1.05 18.54
N ARG A 48 -4.34 0.54 19.69
CA ARG A 48 -4.86 0.92 21.01
C ARG A 48 -4.60 2.39 21.33
N GLY A 49 -3.41 2.89 20.98
CA GLY A 49 -3.08 4.31 21.15
C GLY A 49 -4.00 5.23 20.34
N LEU A 50 -4.38 4.83 19.12
CA LEU A 50 -5.32 5.58 18.29
C LEU A 50 -6.76 5.54 18.83
N MET A 51 -7.18 4.40 19.41
CA MET A 51 -8.49 4.23 20.03
C MET A 51 -8.65 4.98 21.37
N GLN A 52 -7.54 5.29 22.04
CA GLN A 52 -7.54 6.03 23.32
C GLN A 52 -7.34 7.54 23.14
N GLY A 53 -7.08 8.03 21.93
CA GLY A 53 -6.87 9.45 21.67
C GLY A 53 -8.18 10.25 21.70
N ASP A 54 -8.18 11.38 22.41
CA ASP A 54 -9.29 12.32 22.50
C ASP A 54 -9.80 12.77 21.12
N GLY A 55 -10.93 12.20 20.68
CA GLY A 55 -11.77 12.77 19.63
C GLY A 55 -11.30 12.63 18.19
N THR A 56 -10.37 11.71 17.87
CA THR A 56 -10.08 11.39 16.48
C THR A 56 -11.11 10.39 15.96
N ASP A 57 -11.86 10.75 14.91
CA ASP A 57 -12.74 9.81 14.20
C ASP A 57 -11.92 8.63 13.66
N VAL A 58 -11.91 7.55 14.43
CA VAL A 58 -11.19 6.33 14.10
C VAL A 58 -12.07 5.47 13.21
N VAL A 59 -11.67 5.36 11.94
CA VAL A 59 -12.32 4.45 10.99
C VAL A 59 -11.97 3.02 11.39
N LEU A 60 -12.99 2.27 11.80
CA LEU A 60 -12.91 0.82 11.99
C LEU A 60 -13.18 0.13 10.65
N VAL A 61 -12.22 -0.66 10.19
CA VAL A 61 -12.34 -1.44 8.95
C VAL A 61 -12.23 -2.92 9.32
N LEU A 62 -13.24 -3.69 8.91
CA LEU A 62 -13.18 -5.14 8.97
C LEU A 62 -12.27 -5.62 7.84
N GLY A 63 -11.10 -6.13 8.17
CA GLY A 63 -10.20 -6.73 7.19
C GLY A 63 -10.80 -8.02 6.61
N GLU A 64 -10.29 -8.43 5.44
CA GLU A 64 -10.76 -9.63 4.74
C GLU A 64 -10.60 -10.94 5.55
N GLY A 65 -9.74 -10.95 6.59
CA GLY A 65 -9.59 -12.05 7.54
C GLY A 65 -10.45 -11.96 8.80
N GLY A 66 -11.37 -11.00 8.89
CA GLY A 66 -12.18 -10.74 10.10
C GLY A 66 -11.44 -9.98 11.20
N GLU A 67 -10.27 -9.43 10.87
CA GLU A 67 -9.45 -8.62 11.78
C GLU A 67 -9.98 -7.18 11.84
N GLU A 68 -10.24 -6.68 13.05
CA GLU A 68 -10.63 -5.28 13.26
C GLU A 68 -9.39 -4.39 13.18
N ARG A 69 -9.42 -3.44 12.24
CA ARG A 69 -8.34 -2.47 12.03
C ARG A 69 -8.83 -1.05 12.24
N VAL A 70 -7.92 -0.19 12.68
CA VAL A 70 -8.13 1.22 12.97
C VAL A 70 -7.18 2.08 12.13
N GLY A 71 -7.72 3.19 11.61
CA GLY A 71 -6.99 4.10 10.75
C GLY A 71 -6.91 3.59 9.32
N GLY A 72 -5.80 3.87 8.64
CA GLY A 72 -5.63 3.52 7.22
C GLY A 72 -6.40 4.44 6.27
N CYS A 73 -5.78 4.84 5.16
CA CYS A 73 -6.44 5.62 4.13
C CYS A 73 -7.10 4.77 3.02
N GLY A 74 -6.99 3.44 3.08
CA GLY A 74 -7.57 2.52 2.08
C GLY A 74 -6.97 2.65 0.67
N LYS A 75 -5.94 3.47 0.48
CA LYS A 75 -5.31 3.68 -0.83
C LYS A 75 -4.57 2.44 -1.27
N SER A 76 -4.78 2.05 -2.53
CA SER A 76 -4.06 0.97 -3.18
C SER A 76 -2.77 1.48 -3.82
N PHE A 77 -1.68 0.75 -3.57
CA PHE A 77 -0.36 1.04 -4.12
C PHE A 77 0.05 -0.07 -5.08
N SER A 78 0.67 0.32 -6.19
CA SER A 78 1.16 -0.62 -7.21
C SER A 78 2.40 -1.41 -6.79
N ARG A 79 3.02 -1.04 -5.66
CA ARG A 79 4.30 -1.56 -5.14
C ARG A 79 4.37 -1.49 -3.62
N GLY A 80 5.00 -2.50 -3.01
CA GLY A 80 5.18 -2.57 -1.55
C GLY A 80 6.11 -1.52 -0.98
N ASP A 81 7.10 -1.05 -1.74
CA ASP A 81 7.94 0.06 -1.31
C ASP A 81 7.19 1.40 -1.25
N ALA A 82 6.18 1.59 -2.10
CA ALA A 82 5.35 2.78 -2.08
C ALA A 82 4.46 2.78 -0.83
N LEU A 83 3.86 1.62 -0.50
CA LEU A 83 3.14 1.46 0.76
C LEU A 83 4.09 1.66 1.96
N LYS A 84 5.28 1.04 1.95
CA LYS A 84 6.25 1.22 3.04
C LYS A 84 6.61 2.70 3.24
N ARG A 85 6.95 3.41 2.15
CA ARG A 85 7.23 4.86 2.21
C ARG A 85 6.03 5.68 2.65
N HIS A 86 4.81 5.21 2.40
CA HIS A 86 3.61 5.85 2.91
C HIS A 86 3.49 5.72 4.43
N LEU A 87 3.79 4.53 4.97
CA LEU A 87 3.74 4.23 6.41
C LEU A 87 4.90 4.84 7.20
N ASP A 88 6.10 4.91 6.61
CA ASP A 88 7.32 5.42 7.26
C ASP A 88 7.46 6.96 7.19
N ASN A 89 6.58 7.66 6.48
CA ASN A 89 6.72 9.11 6.29
C ASN A 89 5.88 9.90 7.32
N PRO A 90 6.51 10.60 8.28
CA PRO A 90 5.80 11.34 9.32
C PRO A 90 5.06 12.58 8.79
N ASN A 91 5.36 13.04 7.56
CA ASN A 91 4.65 14.15 6.93
C ASN A 91 3.34 13.73 6.27
N ILE A 92 3.03 12.42 6.25
CA ILE A 92 1.76 11.92 5.73
C ILE A 92 0.79 11.84 6.90
N PRO A 93 -0.40 12.46 6.83
CA PRO A 93 -1.38 12.45 7.92
C PRO A 93 -2.08 11.09 8.08
N CYS A 94 -1.63 10.05 7.38
CA CYS A 94 -2.24 8.73 7.41
C CYS A 94 -1.70 7.94 8.61
N VAL A 95 -2.63 7.46 9.43
CA VAL A 95 -2.35 6.63 10.59
C VAL A 95 -2.56 5.16 10.23
N GLY A 96 -1.48 4.55 9.71
CA GLY A 96 -1.41 3.16 9.24
C GLY A 96 -1.83 2.99 7.78
#